data_AF-A0A151RBS6-F1
#
_entry.id   AF-A0A151RBS6-F1
#
_cell.length_a   1.000
_cell.length_b   1.000
_cell.length_c   1.000
_cell.angle_alpha   90.00
_cell.angle_beta   90.00
_cell.angle_gamma   90.00
#
_symmetry.space_group_name_H-M   'P 1'
#
loop_
_entity.id
_entity.type
_entity.pdbx_description
1 polymer ?
#
loop_
_entity_poly.entity_id
_entity_poly.type
_entity_poly.pdbx_seq_one_letter_code
_entity_poly.pdbx_strand_id
1 'polypeptide(L)'
;SLVEHYYSTFDTNRAGLVGLYQDGSMLTFEGQKIQGAPYIVTKLTSLPFQQCHHSISTVDCQPSGVNACMLVFVSGNLQLAGEQHLQG
;
A
#
# COMPACT_ATOMS: atom_id res chain seq x y z
N SER A 1 -6.59 -9.03 -8.16
CA SER A 1 -5.11 -9.09 -8.32
C SER A 1 -4.41 -8.86 -6.98
N LEU A 2 -3.09 -9.07 -6.86
CA LEU A 2 -2.34 -8.72 -5.63
C LEU A 2 -2.53 -7.23 -5.27
N VAL A 3 -2.49 -6.37 -6.28
CA VAL A 3 -2.65 -4.91 -6.16
C VAL A 3 -4.01 -4.55 -5.57
N GLU A 4 -5.09 -5.05 -6.16
CA GLU A 4 -6.46 -4.81 -5.66
C GLU A 4 -6.64 -5.32 -4.23
N HIS A 5 -6.13 -6.52 -3.94
CA HIS A 5 -6.22 -7.10 -2.60
C HIS A 5 -5.47 -6.25 -1.56
N TYR A 6 -4.24 -5.82 -1.89
CA TYR A 6 -3.43 -4.99 -1.02
C TYR A 6 -4.13 -3.66 -0.71
N TYR A 7 -4.57 -2.92 -1.74
CA TYR A 7 -5.18 -1.59 -1.54
C TYR A 7 -6.57 -1.68 -0.90
N SER A 8 -7.40 -2.66 -1.27
CA SER A 8 -8.69 -2.89 -0.60
C SER A 8 -8.52 -3.24 0.87
N THR A 9 -7.52 -4.06 1.21
CA THR A 9 -7.19 -4.37 2.61
C THR A 9 -6.66 -3.14 3.33
N PHE A 10 -5.83 -2.33 2.68
CA PHE A 10 -5.32 -1.07 3.25
C PHE A 10 -6.45 -0.09 3.62
N ASP A 11 -7.45 0.03 2.75
CA ASP A 11 -8.58 0.94 2.90
C ASP A 11 -9.57 0.49 3.98
N THR A 12 -9.75 -0.83 4.15
CA THR A 12 -10.81 -1.39 5.01
C THR A 12 -10.30 -2.00 6.32
N ASN A 13 -9.11 -2.59 6.31
CA ASN A 13 -8.49 -3.25 7.47
C ASN A 13 -6.96 -3.28 7.34
N ARG A 14 -6.35 -2.14 7.60
CA ARG A 14 -4.90 -1.94 7.44
C ARG A 14 -4.04 -2.89 8.27
N ALA A 15 -4.54 -3.31 9.44
CA ALA A 15 -3.85 -4.31 10.27
C ALA A 15 -3.76 -5.69 9.59
N GLY A 16 -4.71 -6.01 8.72
CA GLY A 16 -4.74 -7.24 7.93
C GLY A 16 -3.59 -7.38 6.93
N LEU A 17 -2.87 -6.29 6.63
CA LEU A 17 -1.70 -6.33 5.73
C LEU A 17 -0.51 -7.08 6.31
N VAL A 18 -0.50 -7.40 7.61
CA VAL A 18 0.64 -8.08 8.26
C VAL A 18 1.00 -9.39 7.57
N GLY A 19 -0.01 -10.13 7.08
CA GLY A 19 0.19 -11.41 6.39
C GLY A 19 0.79 -11.29 4.98
N LEU A 20 0.89 -10.07 4.44
CA LEU A 20 1.51 -9.82 3.13
C LEU A 20 3.01 -9.48 3.25
N TYR A 21 3.51 -9.36 4.47
CA TYR A 21 4.91 -9.06 4.77
C TYR A 21 5.59 -10.21 5.50
N GLN A 22 6.91 -10.27 5.39
CA GLN A 22 7.79 -11.22 6.07
C GLN A 22 8.86 -10.47 6.87
N ASP A 23 9.67 -11.19 7.66
CA ASP A 23 10.73 -10.59 8.47
C ASP A 23 11.74 -9.79 7.65
N GLY A 24 12.04 -10.26 6.43
CA GLY A 24 12.94 -9.58 5.49
C GLY A 24 12.30 -8.45 4.67
N SER A 25 10.99 -8.22 4.78
CA SER A 25 10.30 -7.19 4.00
C SER A 25 10.75 -5.78 4.38
N MET A 26 10.72 -4.87 3.42
CA MET A 26 11.04 -3.45 3.64
C MET A 26 9.96 -2.54 3.06
N LEU A 27 9.60 -1.50 3.81
CA LEU A 27 8.82 -0.36 3.36
C LEU A 27 9.71 0.89 3.42
N THR A 28 9.72 1.68 2.36
CA THR A 28 10.23 3.05 2.41
C THR A 28 9.07 4.01 2.18
N PHE A 29 8.81 4.89 3.15
CA PHE A 29 7.70 5.85 3.11
C PHE A 29 8.20 7.23 3.52
N GLU A 30 8.06 8.23 2.64
CA GLU A 30 8.53 9.62 2.87
C GLU A 30 9.98 9.70 3.37
N GLY A 31 10.87 8.87 2.80
CA GLY A 31 12.29 8.81 3.14
C GLY A 31 12.63 7.95 4.36
N GLN A 32 11.65 7.50 5.15
CA GLN A 32 11.87 6.58 6.27
C GLN A 32 11.89 5.13 5.81
N LYS A 33 12.92 4.37 6.20
CA LYS A 33 13.02 2.93 5.96
C LYS A 33 12.50 2.17 7.17
N ILE A 34 11.60 1.21 6.94
CA ILE A 34 11.04 0.31 7.95
C ILE A 34 11.26 -1.12 7.47
N GLN A 35 11.79 -1.98 8.33
CA GLN A 35 12.04 -3.39 8.04
C GLN A 35 11.21 -4.28 8.95
N GLY A 36 10.65 -5.36 8.39
CA GLY A 36 9.89 -6.38 9.11
C GLY A 36 8.38 -6.10 9.21
N ALA A 37 7.58 -7.15 9.00
CA ALA A 37 6.12 -7.14 9.03
C ALA A 37 5.48 -6.35 10.20
N PRO A 38 5.83 -6.57 11.49
CA PRO A 38 5.17 -5.88 12.60
C PRO A 38 5.40 -4.36 12.56
N TYR A 39 6.60 -3.92 12.19
CA TYR A 39 6.94 -2.50 12.13
C TYR A 39 6.32 -1.81 10.92
N ILE A 40 6.27 -2.50 9.78
CA ILE A 40 5.59 -2.01 8.57
C ILE A 40 4.13 -1.74 8.87
N VAL A 41 3.40 -2.71 9.41
CA VAL A 41 1.97 -2.54 9.72
C VAL A 41 1.74 -1.47 10.77
N THR A 42 2.61 -1.39 11.80
CA THR A 42 2.55 -0.30 12.79
C THR A 42 2.63 1.07 12.10
N LYS A 43 3.60 1.28 11.20
CA LYS A 43 3.71 2.53 10.43
C LYS A 43 2.47 2.79 9.58
N LEU A 44 1.94 1.78 8.90
CA LEU A 44 0.75 1.96 8.07
C LEU A 44 -0.44 2.38 8.93
N THR A 45 -0.67 1.72 10.07
CA THR A 45 -1.79 2.02 10.99
C THR A 45 -1.63 3.36 11.72
N SER A 46 -0.41 3.90 11.84
CA SER A 46 -0.16 5.19 12.48
C SER A 46 -0.38 6.39 11.55
N LEU A 47 -0.75 6.17 10.29
CA LEU A 47 -0.99 7.26 9.34
C LEU A 47 -2.17 8.13 9.83
N PRO A 48 -2.12 9.46 9.68
CA PRO A 48 -3.04 10.39 10.34
C PRO A 48 -4.40 10.51 9.62
N PHE A 49 -4.95 9.39 9.16
CA PHE A 49 -6.28 9.31 8.55
C PHE A 49 -6.91 7.95 8.84
N GLN A 50 -8.21 7.94 9.13
CA GLN A 50 -8.95 6.72 9.46
C GLN A 50 -9.54 6.04 8.24
N GLN A 51 -10.17 6.82 7.34
CA GLN A 51 -10.83 6.32 6.15
C GLN A 51 -10.15 6.88 4.90
N CYS A 52 -9.88 6.00 3.96
CA CYS A 52 -9.34 6.36 2.66
C CYS A 52 -9.85 5.42 1.57
N HIS A 53 -9.68 5.84 0.32
CA HIS A 53 -9.92 5.02 -0.85
C HIS A 53 -8.78 5.21 -1.86
N HIS A 54 -8.11 4.12 -2.22
CA HIS A 54 -7.13 4.13 -3.31
C HIS A 54 -7.83 3.98 -4.66
N SER A 55 -7.72 5.02 -5.48
CA SER A 55 -8.12 4.95 -6.89
C SER A 55 -6.90 4.66 -7.74
N ILE A 56 -6.83 3.44 -8.28
CA ILE A 56 -5.69 2.98 -9.09
C ILE A 56 -5.86 3.50 -10.53
N SER A 57 -4.82 4.14 -11.05
CA SER A 57 -4.78 4.66 -12.43
C SER A 57 -4.05 3.72 -13.37
N THR A 58 -2.84 3.28 -13.02
CA THR A 58 -2.06 2.32 -13.82
C THR A 58 -1.42 1.26 -12.95
N VAL A 59 -1.24 0.08 -13.54
CA VAL A 59 -0.50 -1.04 -12.95
C VAL A 59 0.42 -1.60 -14.03
N ASP A 60 1.72 -1.51 -13.78
CA ASP A 60 2.76 -2.02 -14.68
C ASP A 60 3.54 -3.13 -13.97
N CYS A 61 3.55 -4.33 -14.56
CA CYS A 61 4.16 -5.53 -13.98
C CYS A 61 5.33 -6.00 -14.86
N GLN A 62 6.49 -6.21 -14.24
CA GLN A 62 7.68 -6.73 -14.91
C GLN A 62 8.28 -7.90 -14.12
N PRO A 63 8.81 -8.95 -14.78
CA PRO A 63 9.67 -9.91 -14.10
C PRO A 63 10.86 -9.18 -13.48
N SER A 64 11.16 -9.44 -12.21
CA SER A 64 12.27 -8.79 -11.50
C SER A 64 13.66 -9.25 -11.96
N GLY A 65 13.72 -10.30 -12.78
CA GLY A 65 14.98 -10.95 -13.18
C GLY A 65 15.58 -11.86 -12.09
N VAL A 66 14.98 -11.94 -10.90
CA VAL A 66 15.47 -12.74 -9.77
C VAL A 66 14.36 -13.63 -9.23
N ASN A 67 14.66 -14.91 -9.01
CA ASN A 67 13.85 -15.86 -8.23
C ASN A 67 12.33 -15.88 -8.51
N ALA A 68 11.93 -15.78 -9.78
CA ALA A 68 10.52 -15.71 -10.19
C ALA A 68 9.69 -14.62 -9.47
N CYS A 69 10.35 -13.58 -8.94
CA CYS A 69 9.69 -12.44 -8.33
C CYS A 69 9.23 -11.44 -9.40
N MET A 70 8.18 -10.68 -9.08
CA MET A 70 7.61 -9.66 -9.94
C MET A 70 7.84 -8.28 -9.34
N LEU A 71 8.27 -7.32 -10.17
CA LEU A 71 8.24 -5.89 -9.88
C LEU A 71 6.89 -5.35 -10.33
N VAL A 72 6.24 -4.60 -9.44
CA VAL A 72 4.93 -4.00 -9.69
C VAL A 72 5.02 -2.51 -9.39
N PHE A 73 4.72 -1.69 -10.39
CA PHE A 73 4.53 -0.26 -10.23
C PHE A 73 3.05 0.05 -10.28
N VAL A 74 2.58 0.82 -9.30
CA VAL A 74 1.19 1.26 -9.21
C VAL A 74 1.18 2.78 -9.12
N SER A 75 0.38 3.41 -9.98
CA SER A 75 0.10 4.85 -9.91
C SER A 75 -1.38 5.06 -9.63
N GLY A 76 -1.73 6.16 -8.97
CA GLY A 76 -3.11 6.42 -8.57
C GLY A 76 -3.24 7.62 -7.64
N ASN A 77 -4.44 7.77 -7.09
CA ASN A 77 -4.78 8.81 -6.14
C ASN A 77 -5.26 8.17 -4.83
N LEU A 78 -4.92 8.83 -3.71
CA LEU A 78 -5.50 8.52 -2.41
C LEU A 78 -6.58 9.55 -2.11
N GLN A 79 -7.81 9.11 -1.89
CA GLN A 79 -8.91 9.96 -1.46
C GLN A 79 -9.13 9.77 0.04
N LEU A 80 -9.16 10.85 0.81
CA LEU A 80 -9.48 10.81 2.24
C LEU A 80 -10.93 11.19 2.49
N ALA A 81 -11.52 10.65 3.56
CA ALA A 81 -12.88 11.04 3.96
C ALA A 81 -12.96 12.55 4.25
N GLY A 82 -13.95 13.21 3.65
CA GLY A 82 -14.13 14.67 3.74
C GLY A 82 -13.50 15.47 2.61
N GLU A 83 -12.61 14.88 1.82
CA GLU A 83 -12.06 15.47 0.59
C GLU A 83 -12.94 15.10 -0.62
N GLN A 84 -14.22 15.46 -0.59
CA GLN A 84 -15.00 15.47 -1.82
C GLN A 84 -14.57 16.70 -2.63
N HIS A 85 -13.81 16.47 -3.70
CA HIS A 85 -13.56 17.51 -4.68
C HIS A 85 -14.93 17.93 -5.25
N LEU A 86 -15.42 19.10 -4.85
CA LEU A 86 -16.52 19.79 -5.53
C LEU A 86 -16.06 20.09 -6.96
N GLN A 87 -16.25 19.14 -7.87
CA GLN A 87 -16.23 19.43 -9.30
C GLN A 87 -17.58 20.08 -9.63
N GLY A 88 -17.58 21.41 -9.63
CA GLY A 88 -18.57 22.21 -10.35
C GLY A 88 -18.21 22.30 -11.83
#